data_AF-A0AAD9Y8B8-F1
#
_entry.id   AF-A0AAD9Y8B8-F1
#
_cell.length_a   1.000
_cell.length_b   1.000
_cell.length_c   1.000
_cell.angle_alpha   90.00
_cell.angle_beta   90.00
_cell.angle_gamma   90.00
#
_symmetry.space_group_name_H-M   'P 1'
#
loop_
_entity.id
_entity.type
_entity.pdbx_description
1 polymer ?
#
loop_
_entity_poly.entity_id
_entity_poly.type
_entity_poly.pdbx_seq_one_letter_code
_entity_poly.pdbx_strand_id
1 'polypeptide(L)'
;MRRVCPRQPWPGIPPTIVQPAPSHDGAPTFAAYEIFQDTPEDLKPEDFEAAVRPLRPPFGIVVYDTTHTARPARSAQLARAVFDRTYWYRRKRYHRPDRFEVVTLPLPQSSTDAERAEACIRHHEEEIRSRTSIPHEPEAVSWFLPAQIMDSSHARRIIAINRLEENDGDEEVEVASWEESMSNEEYAIEYAACMNPEASRSGSFVSISWQPRKELWLSHKGRDYNPDIDRGMSTPCYGFEVLGNICMELVSAVDVFYNHFVPDGVLDLQLEKAR
;
A
#
# COMPACT_ATOMS: atom_id res chain seq x y z
N MET A 1 -26.65 -6.00 27.91
CA MET A 1 -26.02 -6.66 26.74
C MET A 1 -26.69 -6.15 25.48
N ARG A 2 -26.06 -5.22 24.75
CA ARG A 2 -26.52 -4.81 23.41
C ARG A 2 -25.87 -5.75 22.41
N ARG A 3 -26.67 -6.55 21.70
CA ARG A 3 -26.20 -7.30 20.52
C ARG A 3 -25.73 -6.28 19.49
N VAL A 4 -24.45 -6.32 19.15
CA VAL A 4 -23.94 -5.62 17.97
C VAL A 4 -24.40 -6.46 16.78
N CYS A 5 -25.35 -5.94 16.00
CA CYS A 5 -25.67 -6.55 14.72
C CYS A 5 -24.46 -6.36 13.79
N PRO A 6 -24.04 -7.38 13.02
CA PRO A 6 -23.07 -7.17 11.96
C PRO A 6 -23.65 -6.10 11.02
N ARG A 7 -22.88 -5.03 10.78
CA ARG A 7 -23.26 -4.03 9.78
C ARG A 7 -23.39 -4.77 8.44
N GLN A 8 -24.61 -4.82 7.90
CA GLN A 8 -24.80 -5.25 6.51
C GLN A 8 -23.87 -4.42 5.61
N PRO A 9 -23.22 -5.02 4.60
CA PRO A 9 -22.52 -4.25 3.59
C PRO A 9 -23.50 -3.25 3.00
N TRP A 10 -23.10 -1.97 2.95
CA TRP A 10 -23.93 -0.93 2.38
C TRP A 10 -24.25 -1.29 0.93
N PRO A 11 -25.54 -1.29 0.51
CA PRO A 11 -25.88 -1.55 -0.88
C PRO A 11 -25.19 -0.51 -1.76
N GLY A 12 -24.26 -0.95 -2.62
CA GLY A 12 -23.56 -0.11 -3.58
C GLY A 12 -22.03 -0.02 -3.46
N ILE A 13 -21.38 -0.64 -2.46
CA ILE A 13 -19.91 -0.80 -2.48
C ILE A 13 -19.59 -2.01 -3.37
N PRO A 14 -18.81 -1.84 -4.45
CA PRO A 14 -18.43 -2.98 -5.28
C PRO A 14 -17.54 -3.96 -4.51
N PRO A 15 -17.57 -5.26 -4.87
CA PRO A 15 -16.81 -6.28 -4.16
C PRO A 15 -15.31 -6.05 -4.26
N THR A 16 -14.62 -6.21 -3.14
CA THR A 16 -13.15 -6.25 -3.08
C THR A 16 -12.69 -7.69 -3.21
N ILE A 17 -11.68 -7.93 -4.04
CA ILE A 17 -10.97 -9.21 -4.10
C ILE A 17 -9.60 -9.09 -3.47
N VAL A 18 -9.13 -10.21 -2.93
CA VAL A 18 -7.75 -10.36 -2.44
C VAL A 18 -7.16 -11.57 -3.13
N GLN A 19 -6.00 -11.40 -3.76
CA GLN A 19 -5.31 -12.50 -4.44
C GLN A 19 -3.79 -12.38 -4.28
N PRO A 20 -3.04 -13.48 -4.46
CA PRO A 20 -1.59 -13.43 -4.54
C PRO A 20 -1.11 -12.48 -5.64
N ALA A 21 -0.06 -11.71 -5.34
CA ALA A 21 0.65 -10.88 -6.29
C ALA A 21 2.07 -11.44 -6.51
N PRO A 22 2.69 -11.18 -7.67
CA PRO A 22 4.06 -11.62 -7.93
C PRO A 22 5.03 -10.98 -6.95
N SER A 23 6.06 -11.73 -6.57
CA SER A 23 7.20 -11.20 -5.83
C SER A 23 8.49 -11.78 -6.38
N HIS A 24 9.52 -10.94 -6.51
CA HIS A 24 10.78 -11.28 -7.15
C HIS A 24 11.60 -12.33 -6.39
N ASP A 25 11.47 -12.39 -5.05
CA ASP A 25 12.19 -13.33 -4.18
C ASP A 25 11.26 -14.42 -3.59
N GLY A 26 9.99 -14.42 -4.00
CA GLY A 26 8.97 -15.34 -3.50
C GLY A 26 8.34 -14.94 -2.16
N ALA A 27 8.60 -13.73 -1.65
CA ALA A 27 7.91 -13.22 -0.46
C ALA A 27 6.38 -13.20 -0.67
N PRO A 28 5.59 -13.81 0.25
CA PRO A 28 4.14 -13.83 0.12
C PRO A 28 3.57 -12.41 0.05
N THR A 29 2.96 -12.07 -1.08
CA THR A 29 2.40 -10.74 -1.36
C THR A 29 0.95 -10.87 -1.78
N PHE A 30 0.09 -10.01 -1.26
CA PHE A 30 -1.35 -10.05 -1.51
C PHE A 30 -1.84 -8.71 -2.02
N ALA A 31 -2.50 -8.71 -3.18
CA ALA A 31 -3.13 -7.53 -3.75
C ALA A 31 -4.62 -7.49 -3.40
N ALA A 32 -5.09 -6.33 -2.97
CA ALA A 32 -6.50 -6.03 -2.76
C ALA A 32 -6.96 -4.89 -3.68
N TYR A 33 -8.07 -5.11 -4.37
CA TYR A 33 -8.69 -4.12 -5.24
C TYR A 33 -10.16 -4.40 -5.50
N GLU A 34 -10.85 -3.38 -5.99
CA GLU A 34 -12.27 -3.41 -6.32
C GLU A 34 -12.50 -4.02 -7.70
N ILE A 35 -13.53 -4.87 -7.83
CA ILE A 35 -14.03 -5.39 -9.10
C ILE A 35 -15.52 -5.06 -9.26
N PHE A 36 -16.05 -5.15 -10.47
CA PHE A 36 -17.46 -4.89 -10.74
C PHE A 36 -18.36 -5.95 -10.07
N GLN A 37 -19.55 -5.53 -9.63
CA GLN A 37 -20.53 -6.41 -8.96
C GLN A 37 -20.93 -7.64 -9.79
N ASP A 38 -20.88 -7.54 -11.12
CA ASP A 38 -21.29 -8.63 -12.02
C ASP A 38 -20.14 -9.59 -12.37
N THR A 39 -18.98 -9.46 -11.74
CA THR A 39 -17.86 -10.39 -11.95
C THR A 39 -18.22 -11.76 -11.35
N PRO A 40 -18.27 -12.85 -12.14
CA PRO A 40 -18.72 -14.14 -11.61
C PRO A 40 -17.72 -14.71 -10.59
N GLU A 41 -18.19 -14.98 -9.37
CA GLU A 41 -17.36 -15.53 -8.27
C GLU A 41 -17.09 -17.04 -8.44
N ASP A 42 -17.93 -17.76 -9.17
CA ASP A 42 -17.88 -19.22 -9.36
C ASP A 42 -16.96 -19.69 -10.51
N LEU A 43 -16.08 -18.82 -11.01
CA LEU A 43 -15.14 -19.19 -12.07
C LEU A 43 -14.07 -20.15 -11.55
N LYS A 44 -13.63 -21.06 -12.41
CA LYS A 44 -12.42 -21.86 -12.14
C LYS A 44 -11.22 -20.92 -11.99
N PRO A 45 -10.18 -21.28 -11.21
CA PRO A 45 -9.04 -20.39 -10.96
C PRO A 45 -8.41 -19.79 -12.23
N GLU A 46 -8.25 -20.60 -13.27
CA GLU A 46 -7.71 -20.17 -14.57
C GLU A 46 -8.60 -19.15 -15.31
N ASP A 47 -9.92 -19.38 -15.27
CA ASP A 47 -10.92 -18.50 -15.89
C ASP A 47 -11.09 -17.21 -15.06
N PHE A 48 -10.96 -17.32 -13.73
CA PHE A 48 -10.99 -16.20 -12.80
C PHE A 48 -9.83 -15.24 -13.06
N GLU A 49 -8.58 -15.72 -13.10
CA GLU A 49 -7.42 -14.88 -13.38
C GLU A 49 -7.53 -14.20 -14.75
N ALA A 50 -8.00 -14.92 -15.77
CA ALA A 50 -8.25 -14.34 -17.09
C ALA A 50 -9.33 -13.23 -17.06
N ALA A 51 -10.36 -13.38 -16.22
CA ALA A 51 -11.42 -12.39 -16.05
C ALA A 51 -11.00 -11.17 -15.22
N VAL A 52 -10.22 -11.37 -14.15
CA VAL A 52 -9.85 -10.26 -13.23
C VAL A 52 -8.58 -9.52 -13.64
N ARG A 53 -7.66 -10.12 -14.40
CA ARG A 53 -6.46 -9.44 -14.91
C ARG A 53 -6.77 -8.12 -15.63
N PRO A 54 -7.70 -8.04 -16.59
CA PRO A 54 -8.03 -6.78 -17.26
C PRO A 54 -8.72 -5.78 -16.33
N LEU A 55 -9.27 -6.22 -15.20
CA LEU A 55 -9.92 -5.37 -14.19
C LEU A 55 -8.94 -4.88 -13.12
N ARG A 56 -7.78 -5.55 -12.98
CA ARG A 56 -6.76 -5.21 -11.99
C ARG A 56 -6.22 -3.80 -12.27
N PRO A 57 -6.36 -2.86 -11.32
CA PRO A 57 -5.88 -1.49 -11.53
C PRO A 57 -4.36 -1.49 -11.68
N PRO A 58 -3.78 -0.90 -12.75
CA PRO A 58 -2.33 -0.86 -12.94
C PRO A 58 -1.58 -0.04 -11.87
N PHE A 59 -2.23 0.91 -11.20
CA PHE A 59 -1.60 1.68 -10.12
C PHE A 59 -1.64 0.92 -8.79
N GLY A 60 -0.48 0.43 -8.34
CA GLY A 60 -0.33 -0.27 -7.07
C GLY A 60 0.32 0.58 -5.97
N ILE A 61 -0.26 0.55 -4.78
CA ILE A 61 0.29 1.10 -3.54
C ILE A 61 0.84 -0.05 -2.70
N VAL A 62 2.12 0.02 -2.31
CA VAL A 62 2.78 -1.07 -1.59
C VAL A 62 2.89 -0.77 -0.09
N VAL A 63 2.44 -1.73 0.69
CA VAL A 63 2.51 -1.78 2.15
C VAL A 63 3.32 -3.02 2.52
N TYR A 64 4.20 -2.91 3.52
CA TYR A 64 4.97 -4.03 4.04
C TYR A 64 4.48 -4.36 5.45
N ASP A 65 4.05 -5.60 5.71
CA ASP A 65 3.98 -6.11 7.08
C ASP A 65 5.39 -6.54 7.47
N THR A 66 6.05 -5.71 8.27
CA THR A 66 7.44 -5.92 8.68
C THR A 66 7.60 -6.29 10.14
N THR A 67 6.48 -6.48 10.83
CA THR A 67 6.51 -6.96 12.21
C THR A 67 7.18 -8.34 12.26
N HIS A 68 7.83 -8.66 13.36
CA HIS A 68 8.53 -9.95 13.51
C HIS A 68 7.60 -11.17 13.48
N THR A 69 6.29 -10.95 13.64
CA THR A 69 5.22 -11.97 13.56
C THR A 69 4.51 -11.99 12.20
N ALA A 70 5.01 -11.25 11.20
CA ALA A 70 4.43 -11.21 9.85
C ALA A 70 4.24 -12.62 9.27
N ARG A 71 3.00 -12.90 8.87
CA ARG A 71 2.59 -14.19 8.32
C ARG A 71 1.62 -14.00 7.16
N PRO A 72 1.63 -14.88 6.14
CA PRO A 72 0.87 -14.67 4.91
C PRO A 72 -0.63 -14.47 5.13
N ALA A 73 -1.25 -15.26 6.02
CA ALA A 73 -2.68 -15.13 6.31
C ALA A 73 -3.05 -13.74 6.85
N ARG A 74 -2.20 -13.15 7.71
CA ARG A 74 -2.41 -11.80 8.24
C ARG A 74 -2.16 -10.74 7.17
N SER A 75 -1.13 -10.90 6.33
CA SER A 75 -0.89 -9.98 5.21
C SER A 75 -2.06 -9.93 4.22
N ALA A 76 -2.70 -11.07 3.95
CA ALA A 76 -3.91 -11.11 3.13
C ALA A 76 -5.08 -10.36 3.78
N GLN A 77 -5.28 -10.53 5.10
CA GLN A 77 -6.27 -9.77 5.87
C GLN A 77 -5.96 -8.27 5.89
N LEU A 78 -4.70 -7.89 6.09
CA LEU A 78 -4.24 -6.51 6.03
C LEU A 78 -4.51 -5.90 4.65
N ALA A 79 -4.26 -6.62 3.55
CA ALA A 79 -4.54 -6.12 2.22
C ALA A 79 -6.02 -5.76 2.06
N ARG A 80 -6.91 -6.68 2.46
CA ARG A 80 -8.36 -6.45 2.47
C ARG A 80 -8.72 -5.24 3.33
N ALA A 81 -8.27 -5.25 4.57
CA ALA A 81 -8.65 -4.30 5.59
C ALA A 81 -8.17 -2.89 5.26
N VAL A 82 -6.92 -2.72 4.85
CA VAL A 82 -6.39 -1.43 4.39
C VAL A 82 -7.19 -0.93 3.19
N PHE A 83 -7.50 -1.79 2.20
CA PHE A 83 -8.28 -1.39 1.04
C PHE A 83 -9.70 -0.92 1.43
N ASP A 84 -10.45 -1.74 2.16
CA ASP A 84 -11.85 -1.49 2.50
C ASP A 84 -12.01 -0.35 3.51
N ARG A 85 -11.20 -0.32 4.57
CA ARG A 85 -11.35 0.63 5.67
C ARG A 85 -10.86 2.03 5.32
N THR A 86 -9.91 2.15 4.39
CA THR A 86 -9.45 3.45 3.88
C THR A 86 -10.28 3.94 2.68
N TYR A 87 -11.31 3.20 2.26
CA TYR A 87 -12.12 3.51 1.07
C TYR A 87 -12.58 4.97 1.02
N TRP A 88 -13.18 5.49 2.09
CA TRP A 88 -13.68 6.86 2.11
C TRP A 88 -12.57 7.90 1.98
N TYR A 89 -11.41 7.69 2.61
CA TYR A 89 -10.25 8.57 2.45
C TYR A 89 -9.74 8.60 1.02
N ARG A 90 -9.65 7.42 0.39
CA ARG A 90 -9.14 7.30 -0.97
C ARG A 90 -10.09 7.91 -2.00
N ARG A 91 -11.41 7.73 -1.79
CA ARG A 91 -12.45 8.27 -2.67
C ARG A 91 -12.80 9.74 -2.42
N LYS A 92 -12.42 10.33 -1.28
CA LYS A 92 -12.68 11.74 -0.95
C LYS A 92 -12.14 12.71 -2.00
N ARG A 93 -11.04 12.37 -2.67
CA ARG A 93 -10.45 13.22 -3.72
C ARG A 93 -10.91 12.78 -5.11
N TYR A 94 -10.73 11.50 -5.46
CA TYR A 94 -10.96 11.02 -6.83
C TYR A 94 -11.42 9.56 -6.86
N HIS A 95 -12.22 9.21 -7.88
CA HIS A 95 -12.78 7.87 -8.06
C HIS A 95 -11.94 6.98 -9.00
N ARG A 96 -10.66 7.30 -9.21
CA ARG A 96 -9.80 6.46 -10.05
C ARG A 96 -9.51 5.12 -9.36
N PRO A 97 -9.37 4.03 -10.12
CA PRO A 97 -9.09 2.71 -9.56
C PRO A 97 -7.64 2.62 -9.09
N ASP A 98 -7.42 1.93 -7.98
CA ASP A 98 -6.11 1.64 -7.39
C ASP A 98 -6.10 0.21 -6.84
N ARG A 99 -4.91 -0.30 -6.52
CA ARG A 99 -4.76 -1.54 -5.75
C ARG A 99 -3.80 -1.35 -4.60
N PHE A 100 -4.05 -2.03 -3.49
CA PHE A 100 -3.08 -2.16 -2.40
C PHE A 100 -2.39 -3.49 -2.50
N GLU A 101 -1.08 -3.52 -2.25
CA GLU A 101 -0.30 -4.74 -2.16
C GLU A 101 0.38 -4.82 -0.81
N VAL A 102 0.09 -5.87 -0.03
CA VAL A 102 0.76 -6.12 1.25
C VAL A 102 1.80 -7.23 1.08
N VAL A 103 3.06 -6.86 1.26
CA VAL A 103 4.20 -7.79 1.25
C VAL A 103 4.44 -8.31 2.67
N THR A 104 4.57 -9.62 2.82
CA THR A 104 4.96 -10.27 4.07
C THR A 104 6.48 -10.27 4.18
N LEU A 105 7.05 -9.35 4.98
CA LEU A 105 8.50 -9.17 5.09
C LEU A 105 8.91 -9.09 6.57
N PRO A 106 8.83 -10.19 7.34
CA PRO A 106 9.12 -10.17 8.77
C PRO A 106 10.56 -9.72 9.02
N LEU A 107 10.71 -8.67 9.83
CA LEU A 107 12.02 -8.21 10.30
C LEU A 107 12.14 -8.44 11.81
N PRO A 108 13.38 -8.59 12.34
CA PRO A 108 13.60 -8.68 13.77
C PRO A 108 12.89 -7.56 14.55
N GLN A 109 12.38 -7.89 15.74
CA GLN A 109 11.73 -6.89 16.60
C GLN A 109 12.66 -5.73 16.97
N SER A 110 13.97 -6.00 17.03
CA SER A 110 15.00 -5.00 17.30
C SER A 110 15.33 -4.10 16.10
N SER A 111 14.78 -4.36 14.91
CA SER A 111 15.06 -3.56 13.72
C SER A 111 14.53 -2.14 13.88
N THR A 112 15.44 -1.18 13.73
CA THR A 112 15.13 0.24 13.70
C THR A 112 14.31 0.61 12.47
N ASP A 113 13.63 1.76 12.52
CA ASP A 113 12.88 2.26 11.37
C ASP A 113 13.77 2.51 10.13
N ALA A 114 15.06 2.85 10.34
CA ALA A 114 16.02 3.01 9.25
C ALA A 114 16.36 1.67 8.58
N GLU A 115 16.69 0.64 9.35
CA GLU A 115 16.97 -0.71 8.80
C GLU A 115 15.73 -1.28 8.09
N ARG A 116 14.55 -1.05 8.66
CA ARG A 116 13.27 -1.43 8.07
C ARG A 116 13.02 -0.71 6.74
N ALA A 117 13.27 0.58 6.71
CA ALA A 117 13.15 1.36 5.49
C ALA A 117 14.12 0.89 4.40
N GLU A 118 15.38 0.63 4.75
CA GLU A 118 16.36 0.09 3.79
C GLU A 118 15.95 -1.28 3.24
N ALA A 119 15.45 -2.18 4.09
CA ALA A 119 14.95 -3.48 3.66
C ALA A 119 13.76 -3.36 2.70
N CYS A 120 12.78 -2.51 3.05
CA CYS A 120 11.59 -2.29 2.23
C CYS A 120 11.92 -1.60 0.90
N ILE A 121 12.79 -0.59 0.91
CA ILE A 121 13.24 0.10 -0.31
C ILE A 121 13.96 -0.88 -1.23
N ARG A 122 14.91 -1.65 -0.70
CA ARG A 122 15.65 -2.65 -1.47
C ARG A 122 14.69 -3.65 -2.13
N HIS A 123 13.76 -4.21 -1.36
CA HIS A 123 12.75 -5.12 -1.90
C HIS A 123 11.89 -4.43 -2.97
N HIS A 124 11.40 -3.21 -2.71
CA HIS A 124 10.54 -2.48 -3.63
C HIS A 124 11.22 -2.14 -4.97
N GLU A 125 12.50 -1.77 -4.95
CA GLU A 125 13.24 -1.46 -6.17
C GLU A 125 13.46 -2.71 -7.03
N GLU A 126 13.69 -3.87 -6.41
CA GLU A 126 13.74 -5.16 -7.11
C GLU A 126 12.38 -5.58 -7.66
N GLU A 127 11.29 -5.36 -6.91
CA GLU A 127 9.91 -5.61 -7.39
C GLU A 127 9.62 -4.80 -8.65
N ILE A 128 9.94 -3.51 -8.66
CA ILE A 128 9.75 -2.66 -9.85
C ILE A 128 10.51 -3.26 -11.03
N ARG A 129 11.80 -3.59 -10.86
CA ARG A 129 12.62 -4.14 -11.96
C ARG A 129 12.09 -5.48 -12.46
N SER A 130 11.73 -6.38 -11.54
CA SER A 130 11.21 -7.70 -11.86
C SER A 130 9.90 -7.61 -12.63
N ARG A 131 8.98 -6.75 -12.18
CA ARG A 131 7.63 -6.64 -12.76
C ARG A 131 7.60 -5.90 -14.09
N THR A 132 8.45 -4.88 -14.27
CA THR A 132 8.60 -4.25 -15.60
C THR A 132 9.19 -5.20 -16.64
N SER A 133 9.91 -6.23 -16.19
CA SER A 133 10.55 -7.24 -17.06
C SER A 133 9.66 -8.48 -17.31
N ILE A 134 8.39 -8.48 -16.86
CA ILE A 134 7.46 -9.57 -17.14
C ILE A 134 7.25 -9.67 -18.66
N PRO A 135 7.51 -10.84 -19.30
CA PRO A 135 7.44 -10.96 -20.76
C PRO A 135 6.04 -10.75 -21.35
N HIS A 136 5.01 -11.17 -20.62
CA HIS A 136 3.62 -11.05 -21.04
C HIS A 136 3.10 -9.64 -20.74
N GLU A 137 2.95 -8.83 -21.78
CA GLU A 137 2.66 -7.39 -21.66
C GLU A 137 1.40 -7.05 -20.85
N PRO A 138 0.22 -7.66 -21.08
CA PRO A 138 -0.96 -7.38 -20.28
C PRO A 138 -0.74 -7.68 -18.78
N GLU A 139 0.07 -8.68 -18.47
CA GLU A 139 0.40 -9.02 -17.09
C GLU A 139 1.37 -8.02 -16.48
N ALA A 140 2.40 -7.60 -17.23
CA ALA A 140 3.33 -6.54 -16.82
C ALA A 140 2.60 -5.22 -16.51
N VAL A 141 1.65 -4.81 -17.37
CA VAL A 141 0.78 -3.65 -17.14
C VAL A 141 -0.06 -3.84 -15.88
N SER A 142 -0.71 -5.01 -15.75
CA SER A 142 -1.61 -5.28 -14.61
C SER A 142 -0.89 -5.32 -13.25
N TRP A 143 0.40 -5.64 -13.23
CA TRP A 143 1.24 -5.71 -12.03
C TRP A 143 2.24 -4.55 -11.90
N PHE A 144 2.12 -3.54 -12.75
CA PHE A 144 3.03 -2.40 -12.77
C PHE A 144 3.08 -1.70 -11.40
N LEU A 145 4.27 -1.23 -11.01
CA LEU A 145 4.49 -0.42 -9.82
C LEU A 145 5.13 0.91 -10.26
N PRO A 146 4.46 2.07 -10.03
CA PRO A 146 4.95 3.35 -10.53
C PRO A 146 6.23 3.78 -9.81
N ALA A 147 7.29 4.00 -10.60
CA ALA A 147 8.61 4.27 -10.06
C ALA A 147 8.84 5.70 -9.53
N GLN A 148 8.07 6.72 -9.97
CA GLN A 148 8.40 8.14 -9.67
C GLN A 148 7.20 9.08 -9.48
N ILE A 149 6.02 8.54 -9.19
CA ILE A 149 4.77 9.31 -9.15
C ILE A 149 4.19 9.15 -7.76
N MET A 150 4.70 9.89 -6.76
CA MET A 150 4.14 9.83 -5.40
C MET A 150 3.78 11.20 -4.85
N ASP A 151 4.75 12.07 -4.53
CA ASP A 151 4.42 13.40 -3.99
C ASP A 151 5.27 14.53 -4.58
N SER A 152 5.07 15.76 -4.11
CA SER A 152 5.79 16.96 -4.58
C SER A 152 7.23 17.03 -4.07
N SER A 153 7.56 16.27 -3.02
CA SER A 153 8.84 16.28 -2.31
C SER A 153 9.77 15.12 -2.69
N HIS A 154 9.22 13.93 -2.83
CA HIS A 154 9.89 12.68 -3.11
C HIS A 154 9.21 11.97 -4.27
N ALA A 155 10.01 11.30 -5.10
CA ALA A 155 9.53 10.54 -6.23
C ALA A 155 8.84 9.24 -5.79
N ARG A 156 9.19 8.70 -4.61
CA ARG A 156 8.75 7.39 -4.13
C ARG A 156 8.31 7.43 -2.68
N ARG A 157 7.30 6.60 -2.37
CA ARG A 157 6.75 6.43 -1.03
C ARG A 157 6.11 5.06 -0.88
N ILE A 158 6.41 4.38 0.23
CA ILE A 158 5.81 3.10 0.65
C ILE A 158 5.46 3.16 2.14
N ILE A 159 4.68 2.20 2.62
CA ILE A 159 4.34 2.08 4.04
C ILE A 159 4.97 0.79 4.58
N ALA A 160 5.56 0.84 5.77
CA ALA A 160 6.00 -0.34 6.50
C ALA A 160 5.36 -0.38 7.89
N ILE A 161 4.52 -1.39 8.13
CA ILE A 161 3.92 -1.64 9.43
C ILE A 161 4.99 -2.21 10.36
N ASN A 162 5.34 -1.47 11.40
CA ASN A 162 6.39 -1.85 12.36
C ASN A 162 5.81 -2.41 13.67
N ARG A 163 4.55 -2.11 14.00
CA ARG A 163 3.84 -2.69 15.14
C ARG A 163 2.37 -2.93 14.81
N LEU A 164 1.84 -4.08 15.23
CA LEU A 164 0.41 -4.37 15.29
C LEU A 164 0.13 -4.97 16.66
N GLU A 165 -0.91 -4.47 17.31
CA GLU A 165 -1.39 -5.06 18.56
C GLU A 165 -2.37 -6.18 18.19
N GLU A 166 -2.03 -7.43 18.51
CA GLU A 166 -2.96 -8.55 18.40
C GLU A 166 -3.77 -8.64 19.70
N ASN A 167 -5.09 -8.83 19.59
CA ASN A 167 -5.92 -9.13 20.76
C ASN A 167 -5.66 -10.58 21.17
N ASP A 168 -4.57 -10.84 21.89
CA ASP A 168 -4.10 -12.18 22.29
C ASP A 168 -5.04 -12.95 23.25
N GLY A 169 -6.28 -12.50 23.48
CA GLY A 169 -7.11 -12.96 24.59
C GLY A 169 -8.56 -13.34 24.31
N ASP A 170 -9.18 -12.87 23.21
CA ASP A 170 -10.62 -13.06 23.00
C ASP A 170 -10.89 -13.71 21.64
N GLU A 171 -11.06 -15.04 21.63
CA GLU A 171 -11.57 -15.80 20.49
C GLU A 171 -12.97 -15.33 20.02
N GLU A 172 -13.64 -14.45 20.78
CA GLU A 172 -14.96 -13.89 20.47
C GLU A 172 -14.92 -12.60 19.61
N VAL A 173 -13.75 -12.01 19.34
CA VAL A 173 -13.68 -10.79 18.52
C VAL A 173 -13.51 -11.15 17.05
N GLU A 174 -14.59 -11.06 16.25
CA GLU A 174 -14.59 -11.35 14.81
C GLU A 174 -13.67 -10.43 13.98
N VAL A 175 -13.27 -9.26 14.52
CA VAL A 175 -12.52 -8.21 13.82
C VAL A 175 -11.38 -7.70 14.70
N ALA A 176 -10.14 -7.74 14.21
CA ALA A 176 -8.99 -7.27 15.00
C ALA A 176 -9.08 -5.76 15.32
N SER A 177 -8.57 -5.33 16.48
CA SER A 177 -8.61 -3.93 16.92
C SER A 177 -7.96 -2.97 15.91
N TRP A 178 -6.85 -3.38 15.29
CA TRP A 178 -6.19 -2.63 14.23
C TRP A 178 -7.01 -2.50 12.94
N GLU A 179 -7.94 -3.42 12.69
CA GLU A 179 -8.82 -3.34 11.54
C GLU A 179 -9.86 -2.21 11.72
N GLU A 180 -10.42 -2.10 12.92
CA GLU A 180 -11.42 -1.07 13.23
C GLU A 180 -10.81 0.34 13.25
N SER A 181 -9.59 0.47 13.75
CA SER A 181 -8.92 1.76 13.92
C SER A 181 -8.71 2.52 12.61
N MET A 182 -8.59 1.81 11.48
CA MET A 182 -8.42 2.41 10.15
C MET A 182 -9.65 3.16 9.64
N SER A 183 -10.83 2.89 10.21
CA SER A 183 -12.09 3.53 9.81
C SER A 183 -12.46 4.76 10.64
N ASN A 184 -11.58 5.19 11.54
CA ASN A 184 -11.89 6.20 12.54
C ASN A 184 -11.64 7.62 12.00
N GLU A 185 -12.65 8.23 11.38
CA GLU A 185 -12.58 9.61 10.84
C GLU A 185 -12.56 10.72 11.91
N GLU A 186 -12.25 10.41 13.17
CA GLU A 186 -12.17 11.39 14.22
C GLU A 186 -10.81 12.09 14.23
N TYR A 187 -10.78 13.31 13.67
CA TYR A 187 -9.57 14.14 13.56
C TYR A 187 -8.74 14.24 14.84
N ALA A 188 -9.38 14.29 16.02
CA ALA A 188 -8.68 14.34 17.30
C ALA A 188 -7.88 13.07 17.59
N ILE A 189 -8.41 11.90 17.23
CA ILE A 189 -7.75 10.60 17.38
C ILE A 189 -6.58 10.50 16.41
N GLU A 190 -6.79 10.87 15.14
CA GLU A 190 -5.73 10.89 14.13
C GLU A 190 -4.60 11.85 14.52
N TYR A 191 -4.93 13.04 14.99
CA TYR A 191 -3.94 14.03 15.43
C TYR A 191 -3.11 13.50 16.60
N ALA A 192 -3.75 12.86 17.58
CA ALA A 192 -3.05 12.24 18.70
C ALA A 192 -2.11 11.10 18.24
N ALA A 193 -2.58 10.24 17.34
CA ALA A 193 -1.80 9.15 16.76
C ALA A 193 -0.63 9.64 15.87
N CYS A 194 -0.75 10.82 15.28
CA CYS A 194 0.33 11.48 14.55
C CYS A 194 1.42 12.00 15.49
N MET A 195 1.02 12.61 16.61
CA MET A 195 1.95 13.22 17.57
C MET A 195 2.59 12.22 18.53
N ASN A 196 1.95 11.08 18.79
CA ASN A 196 2.45 10.05 19.68
C ASN A 196 2.12 8.63 19.16
N PRO A 197 2.86 8.13 18.15
CA PRO A 197 2.66 6.81 17.57
C PRO A 197 2.71 5.68 18.59
N GLU A 198 3.59 5.81 19.59
CA GLU A 198 3.79 4.79 20.63
C GLU A 198 2.57 4.58 21.52
N ALA A 199 1.71 5.59 21.66
CA ALA A 199 0.47 5.49 22.42
C ALA A 199 -0.69 4.86 21.64
N SER A 200 -0.52 4.58 20.35
CA SER A 200 -1.54 3.88 19.57
C SER A 200 -1.74 2.47 20.11
N ARG A 201 -3.00 2.12 20.39
CA ARG A 201 -3.44 0.81 20.89
C ARG A 201 -3.64 -0.21 19.78
N SER A 202 -3.53 0.24 18.53
CA SER A 202 -3.82 -0.54 17.33
C SER A 202 -2.52 -0.96 16.65
N GLY A 203 -1.46 -0.18 16.85
CA GLY A 203 -0.15 -0.40 16.26
C GLY A 203 0.42 0.87 15.66
N SER A 204 1.50 0.73 14.90
CA SER A 204 2.14 1.85 14.24
C SER A 204 2.71 1.42 12.88
N PHE A 205 2.99 2.43 12.06
CA PHE A 205 3.64 2.24 10.78
C PHE A 205 4.61 3.38 10.49
N VAL A 206 5.60 3.08 9.67
CA VAL A 206 6.57 4.03 9.12
C VAL A 206 6.15 4.36 7.70
N SER A 207 5.97 5.63 7.40
CA SER A 207 5.86 6.11 6.03
C SER A 207 7.26 6.37 5.51
N ILE A 208 7.67 5.66 4.46
CA ILE A 208 9.04 5.73 3.92
C ILE A 208 8.99 6.47 2.59
N SER A 209 9.53 7.68 2.54
CA SER A 209 9.68 8.46 1.31
C SER A 209 11.16 8.60 0.94
N TRP A 210 11.52 8.37 -0.32
CA TRP A 210 12.92 8.46 -0.80
C TRP A 210 13.00 8.99 -2.24
N GLN A 211 14.22 9.33 -2.66
CA GLN A 211 14.51 10.03 -3.91
C GLN A 211 13.82 11.41 -3.95
N PRO A 212 14.35 12.41 -3.24
CA PRO A 212 13.89 13.79 -3.31
C PRO A 212 13.88 14.30 -4.75
N ARG A 213 12.86 15.07 -5.12
CA ARG A 213 12.75 15.63 -6.47
C ARG A 213 13.82 16.68 -6.73
N LYS A 214 14.30 16.75 -7.98
CA LYS A 214 15.41 17.62 -8.43
C LYS A 214 15.21 19.08 -8.05
N GLU A 215 13.97 19.55 -8.14
CA GLU A 215 13.57 20.92 -7.86
C GLU A 215 13.79 21.31 -6.38
N LEU A 216 13.93 20.32 -5.49
CA LEU A 216 14.13 20.50 -4.05
C LEU A 216 15.53 20.12 -3.57
N TRP A 217 16.44 19.79 -4.50
CA TRP A 217 17.82 19.44 -4.14
C TRP A 217 18.56 20.60 -3.47
N LEU A 218 18.32 21.83 -3.91
CA LEU A 218 18.92 23.05 -3.34
C LEU A 218 18.42 23.38 -1.93
N SER A 219 17.20 22.96 -1.59
CA SER A 219 16.64 23.15 -0.24
C SER A 219 16.99 21.99 0.71
N HIS A 220 17.50 20.86 0.18
CA HIS A 220 17.90 19.71 0.97
C HIS A 220 19.32 19.90 1.54
N LYS A 221 19.41 20.15 2.85
CA LYS A 221 20.66 20.19 3.64
C LYS A 221 21.71 21.27 3.28
N GLY A 222 21.36 22.27 2.47
CA GLY A 222 22.22 23.44 2.23
C GLY A 222 23.52 23.13 1.48
N ARG A 223 23.60 21.98 0.81
CA ARG A 223 24.63 21.60 -0.16
C ARG A 223 23.94 20.95 -1.36
N ASP A 224 24.60 20.90 -2.52
CA ASP A 224 24.06 20.21 -3.69
C ASP A 224 23.79 18.73 -3.33
N TYR A 225 22.50 18.35 -3.27
CA TYR A 225 22.08 16.96 -3.11
C TYR A 225 22.60 16.14 -4.29
N ASN A 226 23.42 15.13 -4.02
CA ASN A 226 23.88 14.19 -5.02
C ASN A 226 23.06 12.90 -4.90
N PRO A 227 22.18 12.55 -5.85
CA PRO A 227 21.35 11.34 -5.77
C PRO A 227 22.16 10.04 -5.73
N ASP A 228 23.41 10.05 -6.17
CA ASP A 228 24.30 8.87 -6.15
C ASP A 228 24.95 8.66 -4.78
N ILE A 229 24.96 9.68 -3.91
CA ILE A 229 25.66 9.68 -2.61
C ILE A 229 24.70 9.91 -1.45
N ASP A 230 23.80 10.87 -1.59
CA ASP A 230 22.85 11.28 -0.57
C ASP A 230 21.61 10.37 -0.66
N ARG A 231 21.42 9.50 0.33
CA ARG A 231 20.15 8.79 0.54
C ARG A 231 19.17 9.72 1.25
N GLY A 232 18.64 10.70 0.52
CA GLY A 232 17.57 11.56 1.03
C GLY A 232 16.33 10.70 1.29
N MET A 233 16.08 10.39 2.56
CA MET A 233 14.97 9.55 3.00
C MET A 233 14.30 10.19 4.21
N SER A 234 12.98 10.12 4.23
CA SER A 234 12.12 10.53 5.34
C SER A 234 11.35 9.31 5.82
N THR A 235 11.40 9.04 7.13
CA THR A 235 10.76 7.87 7.77
C THR A 235 9.91 8.29 8.98
N PRO A 236 8.94 9.20 8.83
CA PRO A 236 8.04 9.51 9.93
C PRO A 236 7.23 8.27 10.34
N CYS A 237 7.16 8.04 11.65
CA CYS A 237 6.36 6.99 12.27
C CYS A 237 5.02 7.58 12.73
N TYR A 238 3.94 6.82 12.56
CA TYR A 238 2.57 7.22 12.89
C TYR A 238 1.83 6.08 13.60
N GLY A 239 0.89 6.41 14.47
CA GLY A 239 -0.08 5.45 14.97
C GLY A 239 -1.02 4.98 13.86
N PHE A 240 -1.52 3.75 13.96
CA PHE A 240 -2.28 3.10 12.89
C PHE A 240 -3.60 3.82 12.53
N GLU A 241 -4.15 4.61 13.45
CA GLU A 241 -5.34 5.45 13.24
C GLU A 241 -5.14 6.49 12.12
N VAL A 242 -3.90 6.90 11.83
CA VAL A 242 -3.58 7.91 10.78
C VAL A 242 -3.54 7.29 9.37
N LEU A 243 -3.60 5.97 9.25
CA LEU A 243 -3.33 5.28 7.98
C LEU A 243 -4.24 5.73 6.84
N GLY A 244 -5.53 5.97 7.11
CA GLY A 244 -6.48 6.49 6.12
C GLY A 244 -6.03 7.81 5.49
N ASN A 245 -5.56 8.77 6.31
CA ASN A 245 -5.04 10.04 5.81
C ASN A 245 -3.77 9.86 4.97
N ILE A 246 -2.85 8.99 5.39
CA ILE A 246 -1.64 8.71 4.59
C ILE A 246 -2.03 8.07 3.25
N CYS A 247 -2.98 7.14 3.24
CA CYS A 247 -3.52 6.56 2.01
C CYS A 247 -4.15 7.62 1.09
N MET A 248 -4.87 8.61 1.63
CA MET A 248 -5.40 9.74 0.85
C MET A 248 -4.28 10.53 0.14
N GLU A 249 -3.14 10.71 0.79
CA GLU A 249 -1.98 11.37 0.16
C GLU A 249 -1.40 10.50 -0.96
N LEU A 250 -1.21 9.21 -0.72
CA LEU A 250 -0.66 8.26 -1.70
C LEU A 250 -1.53 8.18 -2.97
N VAL A 251 -2.86 8.21 -2.84
CA VAL A 251 -3.75 8.19 -4.00
C VAL A 251 -3.79 9.50 -4.77
N SER A 252 -3.20 10.59 -4.26
CA SER A 252 -3.13 11.84 -5.02
C SER A 252 -2.26 11.70 -6.28
N ALA A 253 -1.34 10.73 -6.29
CA ALA A 253 -0.56 10.38 -7.48
C ALA A 253 -1.34 9.59 -8.55
N VAL A 254 -2.44 8.95 -8.17
CA VAL A 254 -3.27 8.12 -9.07
C VAL A 254 -3.77 8.95 -10.25
N ASP A 255 -4.18 10.19 -10.00
CA ASP A 255 -4.64 11.09 -11.06
C ASP A 255 -3.54 11.47 -12.03
N VAL A 256 -2.34 11.77 -11.54
CA VAL A 256 -1.19 12.06 -12.40
C VAL A 256 -0.86 10.84 -13.25
N PHE A 257 -0.96 9.65 -12.66
CA PHE A 257 -0.76 8.41 -13.38
C PHE A 257 -1.77 8.22 -14.52
N TYR A 258 -3.08 8.33 -14.25
CA TYR A 258 -4.10 8.08 -15.27
C TYR A 258 -4.32 9.22 -16.26
N ASN A 259 -4.03 10.47 -15.90
CA ASN A 259 -4.27 11.62 -16.77
C ASN A 259 -3.03 12.03 -17.59
N HIS A 260 -1.83 11.69 -17.13
CA HIS A 260 -0.58 12.05 -17.81
C HIS A 260 0.30 10.83 -18.09
N PHE A 261 0.64 10.05 -17.07
CA PHE A 261 1.64 8.98 -17.24
C PHE A 261 1.21 7.88 -18.24
N VAL A 262 -0.04 7.42 -18.16
CA VAL A 262 -0.58 6.43 -19.10
C VAL A 262 -0.87 7.07 -20.47
N PRO A 263 -1.63 8.17 -20.59
CA PRO A 263 -1.97 8.75 -21.89
C PRO A 263 -0.77 9.28 -22.67
N ASP A 264 0.27 9.78 -21.98
CA ASP A 264 1.48 10.29 -22.61
C ASP A 264 2.47 9.17 -23.00
N GLY A 265 2.08 7.89 -22.84
CA GLY A 265 2.89 6.72 -23.24
C GLY A 265 4.08 6.44 -22.33
N VAL A 266 4.14 7.04 -21.13
CA VAL A 266 5.27 6.86 -20.21
C VAL A 266 5.30 5.44 -19.64
N LEU A 267 4.14 4.85 -19.37
CA LEU A 267 4.01 3.44 -18.97
C LEU A 267 4.62 2.52 -20.03
N ASP A 268 4.16 2.66 -21.28
CA ASP A 268 4.60 1.82 -22.39
C ASP A 268 6.12 1.97 -22.62
N LEU A 269 6.63 3.20 -22.57
CA LEU A 269 8.06 3.47 -22.68
C LEU A 269 8.89 2.82 -21.56
N GLN A 270 8.37 2.77 -20.33
CA GLN A 270 9.06 2.11 -19.21
C GLN A 270 9.07 0.58 -19.39
N LEU A 271 7.96 0.01 -19.83
CA LEU A 271 7.87 -1.42 -20.12
C LEU A 271 8.74 -1.82 -21.31
N GLU A 272 8.78 -1.02 -22.38
CA GLU A 272 9.63 -1.25 -23.55
C GLU A 272 11.11 -1.19 -23.20
N LYS A 273 11.54 -0.19 -22.40
CA LYS A 273 12.95 -0.06 -21.98
C LYS A 273 13.46 -1.20 -21.10
N ALA A 274 12.56 -1.92 -20.43
CA ALA A 274 12.91 -3.04 -19.56
C ALA A 274 13.04 -4.38 -20.31
N ARG A 275 12.62 -4.42 -21.59
CA ARG A 275 12.70 -5.60 -22.46
C ARG A 275 13.95 -5.57 -23.33
#